data_AF-H0ACL6-F1
#
_entry.id   AF-H0ACL6-F1
#
_cell.length_a   1.000
_cell.length_b   1.000
_cell.length_c   1.000
_cell.angle_alpha   90.00
_cell.angle_beta   90.00
_cell.angle_gamma   90.00
#
_symmetry.space_group_name_H-M   'P 1'
#
loop_
_entity.id
_entity.type
_entity.pdbx_description
1 polymer ?
#
loop_
_entity_poly.entity_id
_entity_poly.type
_entity_poly.pdbx_seq_one_letter_code
_entity_poly.pdbx_strand_id
1 'polypeptide(L)'
;MADSTSRWAEAMREISARLEEMPGERGYPAYLSSRLAEFYERAGRVEPLGMDDPGSVSIVGAVSPPGGDFSEPVTQNTLRVVKNFWALDKDLAEKRHFPSINWDDSYSGYKDKLADHFEDEVHEDWQSNIQRMRDILQKDGER
;
A
#
# COMPACT_ATOMS: atom_id res chain seq x y z
N MET A 1 3.63 -9.29 -7.42
CA MET A 1 2.41 -9.13 -6.61
C MET A 1 2.46 -10.16 -5.49
N ALA A 2 2.13 -9.76 -4.26
CA ALA A 2 2.07 -10.65 -3.09
C ALA A 2 0.65 -10.62 -2.52
N ASP A 3 -0.08 -11.74 -2.64
CA ASP A 3 -1.47 -11.86 -2.19
C ASP A 3 -1.65 -13.14 -1.34
N SER A 4 -1.79 -13.07 0.00
CA SER A 4 -1.77 -11.88 0.86
C SER A 4 -0.60 -11.88 1.85
N THR A 5 -0.05 -10.70 2.13
CA THR A 5 1.03 -10.53 3.12
C THR A 5 0.54 -10.78 4.54
N SER A 6 -0.77 -10.69 4.80
CA SER A 6 -1.39 -11.12 6.06
C SER A 6 -1.20 -12.61 6.32
N ARG A 7 -1.34 -13.47 5.30
CA ARG A 7 -1.10 -14.92 5.45
C ARG A 7 0.36 -15.23 5.72
N TRP A 8 1.27 -14.45 5.13
CA TRP A 8 2.69 -14.55 5.46
C TRP A 8 2.97 -14.16 6.92
N ALA A 9 2.35 -13.09 7.42
CA ALA A 9 2.47 -12.68 8.82
C ALA A 9 1.87 -13.71 9.80
N GLU A 10 0.74 -14.33 9.46
CA GLU A 10 0.16 -15.42 10.25
C GLU A 10 1.09 -16.63 10.32
N ALA A 11 1.76 -16.98 9.21
CA ALA A 11 2.74 -18.07 9.21
C ALA A 11 3.94 -17.75 10.12
N MET A 12 4.44 -16.51 10.10
CA MET A 12 5.48 -16.07 11.04
C MET A 12 5.01 -16.15 12.50
N ARG A 13 3.75 -15.79 12.75
CA ARG A 13 3.12 -15.92 14.08
C ARG A 13 3.07 -17.35 14.57
N GLU A 14 2.64 -18.29 13.72
CA GLU A 14 2.58 -19.72 14.06
C GLU A 14 3.98 -20.24 14.40
N ILE A 15 5.00 -19.92 13.59
CA ILE A 15 6.39 -20.35 13.83
C ILE A 15 6.92 -19.76 15.14
N SER A 16 6.73 -18.45 15.35
CA SER A 16 7.14 -17.76 16.58
C SER A 16 6.52 -18.38 17.83
N ALA A 17 5.23 -18.73 17.77
CA ALA A 17 4.53 -19.42 18.85
C ALA A 17 5.08 -20.83 19.11
N ARG A 18 5.45 -21.58 18.05
CA ARG A 18 6.06 -22.92 18.18
C ARG A 18 7.47 -22.88 18.77
N LEU A 19 8.18 -21.78 18.55
CA LEU A 19 9.51 -21.51 19.11
C LEU A 19 9.43 -20.96 20.54
N GLU A 20 8.23 -20.78 21.09
CA GLU A 20 7.99 -20.19 22.42
C GLU A 20 8.61 -18.79 22.57
N GLU A 21 8.68 -18.03 21.48
CA GLU A 21 9.13 -16.65 21.51
C GLU A 21 8.11 -15.75 22.23
N MET A 22 8.60 -14.69 22.88
CA MET A 22 7.69 -13.73 23.50
C MET A 22 6.84 -13.02 22.43
N PRO A 23 5.50 -13.05 22.54
CA PRO A 23 4.64 -12.42 21.56
C PRO A 23 4.72 -10.89 21.66
N GLY A 24 4.70 -10.23 20.51
CA GLY A 24 4.52 -8.79 20.37
C GLY A 24 3.04 -8.40 20.22
N GLU A 25 2.79 -7.32 19.48
CA GLU A 25 1.44 -6.77 19.28
C GLU A 25 0.47 -7.78 18.65
N ARG A 26 -0.72 -7.93 19.25
CA ARG A 26 -1.77 -8.88 18.85
C ARG A 26 -1.24 -10.32 18.58
N GLY A 27 -0.17 -10.72 19.27
CA GLY A 27 0.40 -12.06 19.20
C GLY A 27 1.40 -12.28 18.07
N TYR A 28 1.68 -11.29 17.21
CA TYR A 28 2.71 -11.40 16.18
C TYR A 28 4.12 -11.35 16.77
N PRO A 29 5.14 -11.91 16.10
CA PRO A 29 6.53 -11.76 16.55
C PRO A 29 6.95 -10.29 16.61
N ALA A 30 7.83 -9.94 17.55
CA ALA A 30 8.36 -8.58 17.69
C ALA A 30 9.09 -8.07 16.44
N TYR A 31 9.58 -8.98 15.58
CA TYR A 31 10.27 -8.69 14.33
C TYR A 31 9.36 -8.61 13.09
N LEU A 32 8.02 -8.61 13.26
CA LEU A 32 7.10 -8.48 12.12
C LEU A 32 7.38 -7.23 11.27
N SER A 33 7.58 -6.09 11.95
CA SER A 33 7.81 -4.79 11.30
C SER A 33 9.10 -4.76 10.49
N SER A 34 10.21 -5.28 11.05
CA SER A 34 11.49 -5.36 10.36
C SER A 34 11.44 -6.32 9.18
N ARG A 35 10.77 -7.47 9.29
CA ARG A 35 10.59 -8.40 8.16
C ARG A 35 9.79 -7.80 7.01
N LEU A 36 8.71 -7.09 7.31
CA LEU A 36 7.94 -6.37 6.30
C LEU A 36 8.79 -5.29 5.64
N ALA A 37 9.55 -4.51 6.42
CA ALA A 37 10.46 -3.49 5.89
C ALA A 37 11.54 -4.11 4.99
N GLU A 38 12.25 -5.14 5.44
CA GLU A 38 13.24 -5.89 4.65
C GLU A 38 12.67 -6.38 3.31
N PHE A 39 11.41 -6.82 3.30
CA PHE A 39 10.76 -7.26 2.07
C PHE A 39 10.47 -6.09 1.11
N TYR A 40 9.86 -5.01 1.60
CA TYR A 40 9.48 -3.88 0.76
C TYR A 40 10.67 -3.02 0.32
N GLU A 41 11.73 -2.91 1.12
CA GLU A 41 12.97 -2.18 0.76
C GLU A 41 13.77 -2.87 -0.35
N ARG A 42 13.43 -4.11 -0.72
CA ARG A 42 13.97 -4.76 -1.92
C ARG A 42 13.32 -4.27 -3.22
N ALA A 43 12.21 -3.53 -3.11
CA ALA A 43 11.60 -2.83 -4.23
C ALA A 43 12.37 -1.54 -4.54
N GLY A 44 12.26 -1.07 -5.77
CA GLY A 44 12.85 0.20 -6.19
C GLY A 44 13.42 0.15 -7.59
N ARG A 45 13.80 1.33 -8.08
CA ARG A 45 14.60 1.48 -9.30
C ARG A 45 16.07 1.29 -8.94
N VAL A 46 16.79 0.49 -9.71
CA VAL A 46 18.18 0.11 -9.44
C VAL A 46 19.01 0.14 -10.72
N GLU A 47 20.30 0.33 -10.58
CA GLU A 47 21.30 0.11 -11.63
C GLU A 47 21.83 -1.32 -11.49
N PRO A 48 21.50 -2.25 -12.40
CA PRO A 48 21.92 -3.64 -12.27
C PRO A 48 23.41 -3.79 -12.54
N LEU A 49 24.06 -4.73 -11.85
CA LEU A 49 25.45 -5.08 -12.16
C LEU A 49 25.53 -5.71 -13.55
N GLY A 50 26.37 -5.15 -14.42
CA GLY A 50 26.64 -5.69 -15.75
C GLY A 50 25.54 -5.41 -16.79
N MET A 51 24.66 -4.45 -16.53
CA MET A 51 23.70 -3.93 -17.51
C MET A 51 23.84 -2.41 -17.62
N ASP A 52 23.68 -1.87 -18.82
CA ASP A 52 23.75 -0.43 -19.06
C ASP A 52 22.44 0.29 -18.72
N ASP A 53 21.31 -0.42 -18.80
CA ASP A 53 19.98 0.15 -18.56
C ASP A 53 19.51 -0.04 -17.10
N PRO A 54 18.84 0.97 -16.51
CA PRO A 54 18.28 0.85 -15.17
C PRO A 54 17.09 -0.14 -15.14
N GLY A 55 17.06 -0.96 -14.09
CA GLY A 55 15.94 -1.86 -13.80
C GLY A 55 15.02 -1.31 -12.71
N SER A 56 13.85 -1.93 -12.53
CA SER A 56 13.00 -1.62 -11.37
C SER A 56 12.19 -2.82 -10.90
N VAL A 57 11.93 -2.87 -9.60
CA VAL A 57 11.03 -3.83 -8.97
C VAL A 57 9.92 -3.05 -8.26
N SER A 58 8.68 -3.19 -8.71
CA SER A 58 7.50 -2.61 -8.06
C SER A 58 6.73 -3.70 -7.32
N ILE A 59 6.57 -3.54 -6.01
CA ILE A 59 5.81 -4.48 -5.18
C ILE A 59 4.41 -3.94 -4.93
N VAL A 60 3.41 -4.77 -5.24
CA VAL A 60 2.02 -4.58 -4.84
C VAL A 60 1.68 -5.72 -3.87
N GLY A 61 1.41 -5.37 -2.61
CA GLY A 61 1.05 -6.30 -1.56
C GLY A 61 -0.42 -6.14 -1.18
N ALA A 62 -1.19 -7.23 -1.22
CA ALA A 62 -2.54 -7.28 -0.69
C ALA A 62 -2.47 -7.62 0.81
N VAL A 63 -3.13 -6.79 1.63
CA VAL A 63 -3.29 -7.01 3.07
C VAL A 63 -4.76 -7.34 3.31
N SER A 64 -5.02 -8.39 4.08
CA SER A 64 -6.37 -8.90 4.38
C SER A 64 -6.68 -8.73 5.87
N PRO A 65 -6.86 -7.49 6.36
CA PRO A 65 -7.15 -7.26 7.78
C PRO A 65 -8.51 -7.90 8.16
N PRO A 66 -8.60 -8.61 9.29
CA PRO A 66 -9.86 -9.18 9.75
C PRO A 66 -10.88 -8.08 9.98
N GLY A 67 -12.04 -8.19 9.33
CA GLY A 67 -13.13 -7.22 9.44
C GLY A 67 -12.85 -5.85 8.81
N GLY A 68 -11.80 -5.70 8.00
CA GLY A 68 -11.43 -4.41 7.42
C GLY A 68 -10.73 -3.45 8.39
N ASP A 69 -10.30 -3.93 9.56
CA ASP A 69 -9.62 -3.11 10.57
C ASP A 69 -8.19 -2.74 10.13
N PHE A 70 -8.01 -1.56 9.53
CA PHE A 70 -6.68 -1.06 9.14
C PHE A 70 -5.75 -0.76 10.33
N SER A 71 -6.23 -0.78 11.58
CA SER A 71 -5.41 -0.57 12.78
C SER A 71 -4.60 -1.81 13.19
N GLU A 72 -4.83 -2.96 12.54
CA GLU A 72 -4.12 -4.19 12.88
C GLU A 72 -2.63 -4.15 12.49
N PRO A 73 -1.77 -4.91 13.20
CA PRO A 73 -0.32 -4.77 13.07
C PRO A 73 0.25 -4.97 11.66
N VAL A 74 -0.28 -5.88 10.83
CA VAL A 74 0.25 -6.13 9.48
C VAL A 74 0.01 -4.91 8.59
N THR A 75 -1.19 -4.34 8.63
CA THR A 75 -1.57 -3.13 7.91
C THR A 75 -0.74 -1.95 8.39
N GLN A 76 -0.72 -1.67 9.69
CA GLN A 76 0.03 -0.54 10.25
C GLN A 76 1.53 -0.63 9.94
N ASN A 77 2.16 -1.81 10.08
CA ASN A 77 3.57 -1.97 9.75
C ASN A 77 3.84 -1.88 8.24
N THR A 78 2.92 -2.34 7.40
CA THR A 78 3.03 -2.17 5.94
C THR A 78 2.95 -0.69 5.54
N LEU A 79 1.96 0.04 6.07
CA LEU A 79 1.74 1.47 5.80
C LEU A 79 2.94 2.35 6.22
N ARG A 80 3.72 1.93 7.23
CA ARG A 80 4.94 2.65 7.63
C ARG A 80 6.03 2.64 6.56
N VAL A 81 6.04 1.63 5.69
CA VAL A 81 7.11 1.42 4.70
C VAL A 81 6.66 1.82 3.30
N VAL A 82 5.45 1.44 2.90
CA VAL A 82 4.94 1.73 1.56
C VAL A 82 4.60 3.21 1.38
N LYS A 83 4.70 3.70 0.14
CA LYS A 83 4.38 5.10 -0.21
C LYS A 83 3.00 5.28 -0.84
N ASN A 84 2.31 4.20 -1.18
CA ASN A 84 0.94 4.25 -1.72
C ASN A 84 0.07 3.27 -0.95
N PHE A 85 -1.19 3.63 -0.82
CA PHE A 85 -2.20 2.81 -0.20
C PHE A 85 -3.49 2.89 -1.02
N TRP A 86 -4.04 1.73 -1.36
CA TRP A 86 -5.35 1.58 -1.98
C TRP A 86 -6.27 0.90 -0.98
N ALA A 87 -7.05 1.72 -0.26
CA ALA A 87 -8.04 1.25 0.68
C ALA A 87 -9.22 0.64 -0.10
N LEU A 88 -9.44 -0.67 0.04
CA LEU A 88 -10.62 -1.31 -0.53
C LEU A 88 -11.81 -1.16 0.41
N ASP A 89 -12.93 -0.72 -0.14
CA ASP A 89 -14.16 -0.42 0.60
C ASP A 89 -15.24 -1.48 0.33
N LYS A 90 -15.80 -2.02 1.41
CA LYS A 90 -16.87 -3.02 1.33
C LYS A 90 -18.18 -2.40 0.82
N ASP A 91 -18.52 -1.18 1.22
CA ASP A 91 -19.76 -0.52 0.83
C ASP A 91 -19.75 -0.17 -0.66
N LEU A 92 -18.60 0.24 -1.21
CA LEU A 92 -18.43 0.40 -2.65
C LEU A 92 -18.61 -0.93 -3.40
N ALA A 93 -18.03 -2.01 -2.88
CA ALA A 93 -18.16 -3.33 -3.49
C ALA A 93 -19.62 -3.84 -3.47
N GLU A 94 -20.34 -3.64 -2.36
CA GLU A 94 -21.76 -3.98 -2.22
C GLU A 94 -22.64 -3.21 -3.20
N LYS A 95 -22.30 -1.94 -3.47
CA LYS A 95 -22.94 -1.10 -4.51
C LYS A 95 -22.52 -1.44 -5.94
N ARG A 96 -21.68 -2.48 -6.14
CA ARG A 96 -21.09 -2.88 -7.44
C ARG A 96 -20.25 -1.78 -8.10
N HIS A 97 -19.67 -0.90 -7.30
CA HIS A 97 -18.69 0.07 -7.78
C HIS A 97 -17.31 -0.60 -7.87
N PHE A 98 -16.81 -0.77 -9.09
CA PHE A 98 -15.52 -1.40 -9.36
C PHE A 98 -14.61 -0.51 -10.21
N PRO A 99 -13.32 -0.37 -9.84
CA PRO A 99 -12.67 -0.94 -8.65
C PRO A 99 -13.21 -0.32 -7.34
N SER A 100 -13.31 -1.12 -6.27
CA SER A 100 -13.89 -0.70 -4.99
C SER A 100 -12.86 0.01 -4.11
N ILE A 101 -12.16 0.99 -4.67
CA ILE A 101 -11.13 1.77 -3.98
C ILE A 101 -11.79 3.00 -3.36
N ASN A 102 -11.67 3.15 -2.04
CA ASN A 102 -12.10 4.35 -1.33
C ASN A 102 -11.18 5.52 -1.72
N TRP A 103 -11.72 6.57 -2.32
CA TRP A 103 -10.92 7.71 -2.78
C TRP A 103 -10.51 8.68 -1.66
N ASP A 104 -11.17 8.62 -0.50
CA ASP A 104 -10.86 9.47 0.66
C ASP A 104 -9.74 8.86 1.51
N ASP A 105 -9.79 7.55 1.75
CA ASP A 105 -8.79 6.83 2.54
C ASP A 105 -7.52 6.47 1.75
N SER A 106 -7.63 6.35 0.43
CA SER A 106 -6.50 6.00 -0.43
C SER A 106 -5.59 7.19 -0.71
N TYR A 107 -4.29 6.93 -0.81
CA TYR A 107 -3.31 7.96 -1.11
C TYR A 107 -2.13 7.46 -1.92
N SER A 108 -1.47 8.39 -2.60
CA SER A 108 -0.21 8.16 -3.30
C SER A 108 0.80 9.22 -2.92
N GLY A 109 1.91 8.82 -2.33
CA GLY A 109 3.05 9.68 -2.01
C GLY A 109 3.94 10.02 -3.22
N TYR A 110 3.56 9.57 -4.43
CA TYR A 110 4.28 9.87 -5.66
C TYR A 110 3.63 10.96 -6.51
N LYS A 111 2.42 11.44 -6.14
CA LYS A 111 1.68 12.45 -6.91
C LYS A 111 2.55 13.65 -7.27
N ASP A 112 3.22 14.25 -6.28
CA ASP A 112 3.98 15.48 -6.48
C ASP A 112 5.29 15.20 -7.23
N LYS A 113 5.91 14.03 -7.00
CA LYS A 113 7.16 13.65 -7.67
C LYS A 113 7.00 13.31 -9.15
N LEU A 114 5.80 12.92 -9.55
CA LEU A 114 5.47 12.57 -10.93
C LEU A 114 4.77 13.70 -11.67
N ALA A 115 4.56 14.86 -11.01
CA ALA A 115 3.80 15.96 -11.57
C ALA A 115 4.37 16.43 -12.90
N ASP A 116 5.63 16.86 -12.90
CA ASP A 116 6.34 17.36 -14.08
C ASP A 116 6.29 16.35 -15.24
N HIS A 117 6.54 15.07 -14.95
CA HIS A 117 6.49 14.02 -15.97
C HIS A 117 5.12 13.92 -16.64
N PHE A 118 4.03 14.01 -15.87
CA PHE A 118 2.69 13.96 -16.44
C PHE A 118 2.29 15.27 -17.15
N GLU A 119 2.78 16.41 -16.69
CA GLU A 119 2.56 17.69 -17.37
C GLU A 119 3.23 17.71 -18.74
N ASP A 120 4.47 17.20 -18.82
CA ASP A 120 5.25 17.14 -20.05
C ASP A 120 4.73 16.07 -21.03
N GLU A 121 4.44 14.85 -20.54
CA GLU A 121 4.13 13.70 -21.41
C GLU A 121 2.64 13.49 -21.67
N VAL A 122 1.75 14.04 -20.82
CA VAL A 122 0.31 13.83 -20.94
C VAL A 122 -0.42 15.13 -21.27
N HIS A 123 -0.37 16.12 -20.38
CA HIS A 123 -1.05 17.40 -20.58
C HIS A 123 -0.62 18.44 -19.53
N GLU A 124 -0.37 19.70 -19.95
CA GLU A 124 0.07 20.81 -19.07
C GLU A 124 -0.85 21.03 -17.85
N ASP A 125 -2.17 20.89 -18.04
CA ASP A 125 -3.17 20.96 -16.96
C ASP A 125 -3.35 19.67 -16.13
N TRP A 126 -2.41 18.73 -16.13
CA TRP A 126 -2.59 17.45 -15.43
C TRP A 126 -2.91 17.63 -13.94
N GLN A 127 -2.10 18.42 -13.22
CA GLN A 127 -2.28 18.63 -11.78
C GLN A 127 -3.58 19.38 -11.47
N SER A 128 -3.92 20.39 -12.27
CA SER A 128 -5.12 21.20 -12.08
C SER A 128 -6.38 20.36 -12.28
N ASN A 129 -6.38 19.46 -13.27
CA ASN A 129 -7.49 18.53 -13.53
C ASN A 129 -7.65 17.49 -12.42
N ILE A 130 -6.56 16.90 -11.92
CA ILE A 130 -6.60 15.95 -10.80
C ILE A 130 -7.11 16.63 -9.53
N GLN A 131 -6.66 17.86 -9.25
CA GLN A 131 -7.13 18.61 -8.09
C GLN A 131 -8.62 18.93 -8.19
N ARG A 132 -9.06 19.42 -9.35
CA ARG A 132 -10.49 19.67 -9.60
C ARG A 132 -11.35 18.43 -9.42
N MET A 133 -10.89 17.26 -9.87
CA MET A 133 -11.59 15.99 -9.67
C MET A 133 -11.72 15.66 -8.17
N ARG A 134 -10.64 15.81 -7.38
CA ARG A 134 -10.68 15.60 -5.93
C ARG A 134 -11.64 16.54 -5.23
N ASP A 135 -11.63 17.83 -5.60
CA ASP A 135 -12.53 18.81 -5.00
C ASP A 135 -14.01 18.49 -5.28
N ILE A 136 -14.32 17.94 -6.46
CA ILE A 136 -15.68 17.49 -6.81
C ILE A 136 -16.07 16.29 -5.94
N LEU A 137 -15.18 15.29 -5.79
CA LEU A 137 -15.45 14.11 -4.98
C LEU A 137 -15.65 14.44 -3.50
N GLN A 138 -14.81 15.33 -2.94
CA GLN A 138 -14.94 15.77 -1.55
C GLN A 138 -16.27 16.49 -1.29
N LYS A 139 -16.69 17.38 -2.21
CA LYS A 139 -17.98 18.08 -2.11
C LYS A 139 -19.19 17.15 -2.19
N ASP A 140 -19.06 16.02 -2.88
CA ASP A 140 -20.12 15.01 -2.94
C ASP A 140 -20.20 14.21 -1.63
N GLY A 141 -19.06 13.90 -1.01
CA GLY A 141 -19.00 13.20 0.29
C GLY A 141 -19.50 14.02 1.48
N GLU A 142 -19.50 15.35 1.39
CA GLU A 142 -20.07 16.26 2.42
C GLU A 142 -21.60 16.37 2.39
N ARG A 143 -22.28 15.80 1.38
CA ARG A 143 -23.74 15.86 1.20
C ARG A 143 -24.46 14.65 1.77
#